data_AF-A0A9E5FRS4-F1
#
_entry.id   AF-A0A9E5FRS4-F1
#
_cell.length_a   1.000
_cell.length_b   1.000
_cell.length_c   1.000
_cell.angle_alpha   90.00
_cell.angle_beta   90.00
_cell.angle_gamma   90.00
#
_symmetry.space_group_name_H-M   'P 1'
#
loop_
_entity.id
_entity.type
_entity.pdbx_description
1 polymer ?
#
loop_
_entity_poly.entity_id
_entity_poly.type
_entity_poly.pdbx_seq_one_letter_code
_entity_poly.pdbx_strand_id
1 'polypeptide(L)' 'MVIGLTGGIGCGKSAVATLLKEQGFVVIDSDQLSHQALNEPDVIAQLV' A
#
# COMPACT_ATOMS: atom_id res chain seq x y z
N MET A 1 3.58 -12.43 11.86
CA MET A 1 2.26 -12.68 11.22
C MET A 1 2.00 -11.52 10.26
N VAL A 2 1.57 -11.79 9.03
CA VAL A 2 1.27 -10.77 8.02
C VAL A 2 -0.21 -10.89 7.64
N ILE A 3 -0.92 -9.77 7.57
CA ILE A 3 -2.34 -9.72 7.26
C ILE A 3 -2.53 -8.83 6.02
N GLY A 4 -3.25 -9.34 5.02
CA GLY A 4 -3.66 -8.56 3.85
C GLY A 4 -4.99 -7.84 4.12
N LEU A 5 -5.01 -6.52 3.97
CA LEU A 5 -6.22 -5.70 4.03
C LEU A 5 -6.73 -5.44 2.61
N THR A 6 -7.91 -5.95 2.28
CA THR A 6 -8.52 -5.83 0.94
C THR A 6 -9.89 -5.18 1.01
N GLY A 7 -10.50 -4.93 -0.16
CA GLY A 7 -11.82 -4.30 -0.30
C GLY A 7 -11.92 -3.35 -1.49
N GLY A 8 -13.14 -3.01 -1.89
CA GLY A 8 -13.40 -2.11 -3.03
C GLY A 8 -12.99 -0.65 -2.80
N ILE A 9 -13.00 0.15 -3.86
CA ILE A 9 -12.78 1.61 -3.76
C ILE A 9 -13.88 2.21 -2.87
N GLY A 10 -13.51 3.12 -1.97
CA GLY A 10 -14.46 3.78 -1.06
C GLY A 10 -14.97 2.94 0.12
N CYS A 11 -14.54 1.68 0.30
CA CYS A 11 -15.02 0.85 1.41
C CYS A 11 -14.30 1.08 2.76
N GLY A 12 -13.48 2.12 2.87
CA GLY A 12 -12.82 2.50 4.12
C GLY A 12 -11.53 1.75 4.47
N LYS A 13 -10.89 1.03 3.52
CA LYS A 13 -9.60 0.35 3.75
C LYS A 13 -8.56 1.26 4.40
N SER A 14 -8.35 2.45 3.86
CA SER A 14 -7.37 3.41 4.39
C SER A 14 -7.71 3.85 5.82
N ALA A 15 -9.00 3.92 6.18
CA ALA A 15 -9.42 4.21 7.55
C ALA A 15 -9.07 3.06 8.50
N VAL A 16 -9.33 1.81 8.10
CA VAL A 16 -8.95 0.62 8.88
C VAL A 16 -7.44 0.50 9.01
N ALA A 17 -6.68 0.78 7.94
CA ALA A 17 -5.22 0.81 7.97
C ALA A 17 -4.70 1.84 8.99
N THR A 18 -5.26 3.05 9.04
CA THR A 18 -4.92 4.06 10.06
C THR A 18 -5.20 3.56 11.48
N LEU A 19 -6.37 2.96 11.72
CA LEU A 19 -6.70 2.41 13.04
C LEU A 19 -5.73 1.32 13.46
N LEU A 20 -5.34 0.42 12.55
CA LEU A 20 -4.33 -0.61 12.83
C LEU A 20 -2.98 0.01 13.20
N LYS A 21 -2.57 1.07 12.49
CA LYS A 21 -1.34 1.81 12.79
C LYS A 21 -1.37 2.43 14.19
N GLU A 22 -2.49 3.02 14.58
CA GLU A 22 -2.70 3.59 15.92
C GLU A 22 -2.62 2.54 17.03
N GLN A 23 -3.01 1.30 16.74
CA GLN A 23 -2.87 0.15 17.65
C GLN A 23 -1.45 -0.43 17.68
N GLY A 24 -0.48 0.20 17.00
CA GLY A 24 0.92 -0.22 17.00
C GLY A 24 1.29 -1.24 15.93
N PHE A 25 0.40 -1.52 14.97
CA PHE A 25 0.74 -2.37 13.83
C PHE A 25 1.59 -1.61 12.83
N VAL A 26 2.57 -2.31 12.24
CA VAL A 26 3.27 -1.82 11.06
C VAL A 26 2.36 -2.00 9.85
N VAL A 27 2.01 -0.89 9.20
CA VAL A 27 1.16 -0.87 8.02
C VAL A 27 2.04 -0.66 6.79
N ILE A 28 1.86 -1.52 5.79
CA ILE A 28 2.50 -1.42 4.48
C ILE A 28 1.41 -1.09 3.47
N ASP A 29 1.51 0.07 2.82
CA ASP A 29 0.56 0.52 1.80
C ASP A 29 1.06 0.14 0.41
N SER A 30 0.38 -0.80 -0.25
CA SER A 30 0.79 -1.27 -1.58
C SER A 30 0.55 -0.22 -2.67
N ASP A 31 -0.48 0.61 -2.54
CA ASP A 31 -0.83 1.60 -3.56
C ASP A 31 0.25 2.68 -3.57
N GLN A 32 0.66 3.15 -2.39
CA GLN A 32 1.77 4.09 -2.24
C GLN A 32 3.08 3.53 -2.79
N LEU A 33 3.43 2.28 -2.43
CA LEU A 33 4.66 1.64 -2.89
C LEU A 33 4.67 1.43 -4.41
N SER A 34 3.52 1.07 -4.99
CA SER A 34 3.39 0.89 -6.44
C SER A 34 3.60 2.21 -7.17
N HIS A 35 3.01 3.31 -6.68
CA HIS A 35 3.25 4.64 -7.24
C HIS A 35 4.71 5.08 -7.14
N GLN A 36 5.39 4.77 -6.02
CA GLN A 36 6.81 5.06 -5.85
C GLN A 36 7.68 4.24 -6.82
N ALA A 37 7.41 2.94 -6.94
CA ALA A 37 8.14 2.04 -7.83
C ALA A 37 8.08 2.51 -9.29
N LEU A 38 6.94 3.06 -9.73
CA LEU A 38 6.79 3.58 -11.09
C LEU A 38 7.59 4.85 -11.38
N ASN A 39 8.21 5.47 -10.37
CA ASN A 39 9.14 6.59 -10.56
C ASN A 39 10.61 6.16 -10.62
N GLU A 40 10.92 4.89 -10.36
CA GLU A 40 12.29 4.38 -10.38
C GLU A 40 12.74 4.14 -11.84
N PRO A 41 13.83 4.76 -12.31
CA PRO A 41 14.29 4.63 -13.69
C PRO A 41 14.53 3.18 -14.13
N ASP A 42 15.07 2.35 -13.24
CA ASP A 42 15.34 0.94 -13.50
C ASP A 42 14.04 0.12 -13.66
N VAL A 43 12.97 0.50 -12.95
CA VAL A 43 11.65 -0.12 -13.10
C VAL A 43 11.01 0.31 -14.40
N ILE A 44 11.10 1.60 -14.74
CA ILE A 44 10.59 2.14 -16.00
C ILE A 44 11.29 1.48 -17.20
N ALA A 45 12.62 1.31 -17.12
CA ALA A 45 13.42 0.71 -18.19
C ALA A 45 13.02 -0.75 -18.50
N GLN A 46 12.38 -1.46 -17.56
CA GLN A 46 11.88 -2.83 -17.77
C GLN A 46 10.50 -2.89 -18.43
N LEU A 47 9.80 -1.75 -18.54
CA LEU A 47 8.48 -1.66 -19.16
C LEU A 47 8.53 -1.38 -20.68
N VAL A 48 9.73 -1.14 -21.24
CA VAL A 48 9.95 -0.73 -22.64
C VAL A 48 10.68 -1.81 -23.44
#